data_AF-A0A0C2VTG4-F1
#
_entry.id   AF-A0A0C2VTG4-F1
#
_cell.length_a   1.000
_cell.length_b   1.000
_cell.length_c   1.000
_cell.angle_alpha   90.00
_cell.angle_beta   90.00
_cell.angle_gamma   90.00
#
_symmetry.space_group_name_H-M   'P 1'
#
loop_
_entity.id
_entity.type
_entity.pdbx_description
1 polymer ?
#
loop_
_entity_poly.entity_id
_entity_poly.type
_entity_poly.pdbx_seq_one_letter_code
_entity_poly.pdbx_strand_id
1 'polypeptide(L)'
;MRGLLLTRIRKDYNYQYGIIKTAIDWTVIVYFIIPLLFFTGLFYRSLWIEPPVWFDWFDWRLAALIIALSVLSSRWRTFLYEADSVFLIKRRDQVELILKKSFIYNLVFSFLETGIIIVLLLPFVINFLSVSWLSVVALWVAAASLRVSGKAAFYFTWLKFKGWELQAGVIAIAIGLIIAAFPVVWLSLYVPLAAMLPLIILMAILPVLLKNSLLSAGRILDHGLKEREYKTRLIKKMFSMSYEVDTPPRAKTRSKPWLFGYSQKIFKNAGPQQALAELFIKHYARDREFTYHIMRFFGAAGASGFFVPSGWGYLIIVSFLAFGTVMVLGQMWAQLIDQHAIGGKYKTKDAYFKVRRIFNVIVMVPYLVFAVVYFV
;
A
#
# COMPACT_ATOMS: atom_id res chain seq x y z
N MET A 1 -1.03 36.12 0.00
CA MET A 1 -0.54 34.73 0.24
C MET A 1 -1.21 34.01 1.43
N ARG A 2 -1.93 34.69 2.35
CA ARG A 2 -2.81 34.02 3.33
C ARG A 2 -3.87 33.24 2.55
N GLY A 3 -3.71 31.91 2.46
CA GLY A 3 -4.58 31.03 1.66
C GLY A 3 -3.85 30.15 0.63
N LEU A 4 -2.58 30.42 0.31
CA LEU A 4 -1.85 29.65 -0.71
C LEU A 4 -1.83 28.13 -0.44
N LEU A 5 -1.62 27.72 0.81
CA LEU A 5 -1.65 26.31 1.20
C LEU A 5 -3.05 25.69 1.05
N LEU A 6 -4.11 26.41 1.42
CA LEU A 6 -5.49 25.94 1.26
C LEU A 6 -5.84 25.79 -0.24
N THR A 7 -5.43 26.75 -1.07
CA THR A 7 -5.60 26.66 -2.52
C THR A 7 -4.86 25.45 -3.09
N ARG A 8 -3.65 25.15 -2.60
CA ARG A 8 -2.87 23.98 -3.03
C ARG A 8 -3.49 22.67 -2.58
N ILE A 9 -3.98 22.59 -1.34
CA ILE A 9 -4.72 21.42 -0.84
C ILE A 9 -5.95 21.18 -1.72
N ARG A 10 -6.74 22.23 -1.99
CA ARG A 10 -7.93 22.12 -2.85
C ARG A 10 -7.57 21.68 -4.27
N LYS A 11 -6.50 22.23 -4.85
CA LYS A 11 -6.02 21.85 -6.18
C LYS A 11 -5.53 20.40 -6.21
N ASP A 12 -4.81 19.95 -5.19
CA ASP A 12 -4.36 18.56 -5.09
C ASP A 12 -5.54 17.61 -4.90
N TYR A 13 -6.50 17.95 -4.04
CA TYR A 13 -7.72 17.18 -3.84
C TYR A 13 -8.51 17.04 -5.14
N ASN A 14 -8.77 18.14 -5.85
CA ASN A 14 -9.46 18.12 -7.14
C ASN A 14 -8.70 17.29 -8.18
N TYR A 15 -7.37 17.35 -8.17
CA TYR A 15 -6.53 16.55 -9.06
C TYR A 15 -6.64 15.05 -8.76
N GLN A 16 -6.52 14.65 -7.49
CA GLN A 16 -6.67 13.25 -7.09
C GLN A 16 -8.10 12.74 -7.33
N TYR A 17 -9.11 13.55 -7.04
CA TYR A 17 -10.50 13.23 -7.32
C TYR A 17 -10.77 13.06 -8.82
N GLY A 18 -10.20 13.93 -9.67
CA GLY A 18 -10.29 13.78 -11.12
C GLY A 18 -9.71 12.44 -11.61
N ILE A 19 -8.57 12.02 -11.07
CA ILE A 19 -7.98 10.71 -11.39
C ILE A 19 -8.90 9.57 -10.93
N ILE A 20 -9.44 9.62 -9.71
CA ILE A 20 -10.35 8.58 -9.20
C ILE A 20 -11.62 8.50 -10.07
N LYS A 21 -12.17 9.65 -10.46
CA LYS A 21 -13.36 9.74 -11.31
C LYS A 21 -13.14 9.13 -12.70
N THR A 22 -11.91 9.12 -13.23
CA THR A 22 -11.62 8.41 -14.49
C THR A 22 -11.70 6.89 -14.38
N ALA A 23 -11.52 6.33 -13.18
CA ALA A 23 -11.57 4.90 -12.93
C ALA A 23 -12.93 4.42 -12.38
N ILE A 24 -13.65 5.29 -11.66
CA ILE A 24 -14.90 4.97 -11.00
C ILE A 24 -16.04 5.75 -11.67
N ASP A 25 -16.80 5.07 -12.52
CA ASP A 25 -18.03 5.60 -13.10
C ASP A 25 -19.22 5.44 -12.14
N TRP A 26 -20.31 6.18 -12.37
CA TRP A 26 -21.56 6.09 -11.62
C TRP A 26 -22.06 4.65 -11.48
N THR A 27 -21.92 3.84 -12.53
CA THR A 27 -22.25 2.42 -12.51
C THR A 27 -21.48 1.66 -11.42
N VAL A 28 -20.17 1.92 -11.27
CA VAL A 28 -19.35 1.30 -10.22
C VAL A 28 -19.80 1.78 -8.84
N ILE A 29 -20.16 3.06 -8.70
CA ILE A 29 -20.65 3.61 -7.42
C ILE A 29 -21.93 2.89 -6.99
N VAL A 30 -22.92 2.81 -7.88
CA VAL A 30 -24.24 2.25 -7.57
C VAL A 30 -24.20 0.75 -7.36
N TYR A 31 -23.51 0.01 -8.22
CA TYR A 31 -23.53 -1.45 -8.18
C TYR A 31 -22.45 -2.07 -7.29
N PHE A 32 -21.38 -1.33 -6.97
CA PHE A 32 -20.27 -1.87 -6.18
C PHE A 32 -20.09 -1.13 -4.85
N ILE A 33 -19.90 0.19 -4.88
CA ILE A 33 -19.55 0.95 -3.67
C ILE A 33 -20.70 1.01 -2.67
N ILE A 34 -21.92 1.33 -3.12
CA ILE A 34 -23.09 1.43 -2.23
C ILE A 34 -23.40 0.07 -1.56
N PRO A 35 -23.51 -1.05 -2.30
CA PRO A 35 -23.70 -2.36 -1.69
C PRO A 35 -22.56 -2.73 -0.74
N LEU A 36 -21.31 -2.49 -1.12
CA LEU A 36 -20.16 -2.77 -0.27
C LEU A 36 -20.23 -2.00 1.06
N LEU A 37 -20.54 -0.72 1.03
CA LEU A 37 -20.71 0.09 2.24
C LEU A 37 -21.90 -0.40 3.09
N PHE A 38 -23.02 -0.75 2.46
CA PHE A 38 -24.19 -1.28 3.16
C PHE A 38 -23.86 -2.60 3.89
N PHE A 39 -23.29 -3.57 3.19
CA PHE A 39 -22.89 -4.86 3.79
C PHE A 39 -21.78 -4.70 4.83
N THR A 40 -20.81 -3.81 4.60
CA THR A 40 -19.76 -3.52 5.60
C THR A 40 -20.36 -2.89 6.85
N GLY A 41 -21.35 -2.02 6.72
CA GLY A 41 -22.06 -1.43 7.86
C GLY A 41 -22.87 -2.45 8.66
N LEU A 42 -23.56 -3.37 7.97
CA LEU A 42 -24.26 -4.48 8.62
C LEU A 42 -23.29 -5.42 9.34
N PHE A 43 -22.18 -5.77 8.71
CA PHE A 43 -21.12 -6.58 9.32
C PHE A 43 -20.49 -5.87 10.52
N TYR A 44 -20.22 -4.57 10.41
CA TYR A 44 -19.70 -3.80 11.54
C TYR A 44 -20.68 -3.79 12.71
N ARG A 45 -21.99 -3.63 12.45
CA ARG A 45 -23.03 -3.75 13.48
C ARG A 45 -23.07 -5.16 14.09
N SER A 46 -22.92 -6.22 13.30
CA SER A 46 -22.93 -7.58 13.86
C SER A 46 -21.77 -7.82 14.83
N LEU A 47 -20.58 -7.26 14.56
CA LEU A 47 -19.43 -7.31 15.49
C LEU A 47 -19.74 -6.70 16.87
N TRP A 48 -20.70 -5.77 16.96
CA TRP A 48 -21.12 -5.19 18.24
C TRP A 48 -22.11 -6.04 19.02
N ILE A 49 -22.92 -6.84 18.35
CA ILE A 49 -24.02 -7.61 18.96
C ILE A 49 -23.53 -9.02 19.30
N GLU A 50 -22.93 -9.69 18.34
CA GLU A 50 -22.45 -11.07 18.44
C GLU A 50 -20.99 -11.11 17.98
N PRO A 51 -20.02 -10.97 18.90
CA PRO A 51 -18.61 -11.09 18.54
C PRO A 51 -18.37 -12.51 18.01
N PRO A 52 -17.70 -12.65 16.86
CA PRO A 52 -17.50 -13.95 16.25
C PRO A 52 -16.48 -14.76 17.05
N VAL A 53 -16.63 -16.09 17.04
CA VAL A 53 -15.77 -17.04 17.80
C VAL A 53 -14.27 -16.87 17.51
N TRP A 54 -13.90 -16.46 16.30
CA TRP A 54 -12.51 -16.23 15.95
C TRP A 54 -11.87 -15.03 16.66
N PHE A 55 -12.65 -14.15 17.31
CA PHE A 55 -12.10 -13.12 18.19
C PHE A 55 -11.25 -13.73 19.32
N ASP A 56 -11.63 -14.91 19.83
CA ASP A 56 -10.91 -15.62 20.90
C ASP A 56 -9.49 -16.02 20.50
N TRP A 57 -9.19 -16.12 19.20
CA TRP A 57 -7.85 -16.44 18.71
C TRP A 57 -6.91 -15.24 18.75
N PHE A 58 -7.47 -14.03 18.93
CA PHE A 58 -6.74 -12.79 18.89
C PHE A 58 -6.68 -12.15 20.27
N ASP A 59 -5.59 -11.43 20.51
CA ASP A 59 -5.36 -10.66 21.73
C ASP A 59 -5.10 -9.20 21.33
N TRP A 60 -4.80 -8.33 22.29
CA TRP A 60 -4.43 -6.92 22.06
C TRP A 60 -3.31 -6.75 21.01
N ARG A 61 -2.50 -7.79 20.77
CA ARG A 61 -1.45 -7.87 19.75
C ARG A 61 -1.99 -7.65 18.33
N LEU A 62 -3.22 -8.06 18.03
CA LEU A 62 -3.85 -7.80 16.74
C LEU A 62 -4.08 -6.30 16.53
N ALA A 63 -4.60 -5.61 17.55
CA ALA A 63 -4.76 -4.16 17.52
C ALA A 63 -3.40 -3.46 17.33
N ALA A 64 -2.35 -3.94 18.00
CA ALA A 64 -0.99 -3.45 17.81
C ALA A 64 -0.48 -3.64 16.37
N LEU A 65 -0.71 -4.80 15.76
CA LEU A 65 -0.33 -5.07 14.39
C LEU A 65 -1.08 -4.16 13.40
N ILE A 66 -2.39 -3.99 13.57
CA ILE A 66 -3.21 -3.12 12.71
C ILE A 66 -2.72 -1.67 12.81
N ILE A 67 -2.46 -1.18 14.03
CA ILE A 67 -1.91 0.15 14.25
C ILE A 67 -0.53 0.27 13.61
N ALA A 68 0.38 -0.70 13.80
CA ALA A 68 1.70 -0.71 13.19
C ALA A 68 1.63 -0.62 11.66
N LEU A 69 0.84 -1.47 11.02
CA LEU A 69 0.65 -1.47 9.57
C LEU A 69 0.09 -0.13 9.08
N SER A 70 -0.82 0.46 9.84
CA SER A 70 -1.36 1.78 9.52
C SER A 70 -0.26 2.84 9.51
N VAL A 71 0.66 2.81 10.49
CA VAL A 71 1.77 3.77 10.60
C VAL A 71 2.74 3.63 9.42
N LEU A 72 2.99 2.41 8.93
CA LEU A 72 3.84 2.19 7.76
C LEU A 72 3.27 2.77 6.46
N SER A 73 1.94 2.88 6.36
CA SER A 73 1.27 3.47 5.18
C SER A 73 1.41 5.00 5.11
N SER A 74 1.82 5.62 6.21
CA SER A 74 1.75 7.05 6.46
C SER A 74 2.80 7.85 5.68
N ARG A 75 2.46 9.07 5.27
CA ARG A 75 3.32 9.94 4.44
C ARG A 75 3.27 11.38 4.88
N TRP A 76 4.38 12.08 4.73
CA TRP A 76 4.51 13.51 5.01
C TRP A 76 4.27 14.35 3.75
N ARG A 77 3.30 15.25 3.78
CA ARG A 77 3.01 16.18 2.67
C ARG A 77 3.55 17.57 2.98
N THR A 78 4.28 18.17 2.03
CA THR A 78 4.82 19.53 2.19
C THR A 78 4.07 20.57 1.37
N PHE A 79 3.33 20.15 0.34
CA PHE A 79 2.63 21.03 -0.62
C PHE A 79 3.54 22.08 -1.28
N LEU A 80 4.84 21.77 -1.35
CA LEU A 80 5.81 22.58 -2.08
C LEU A 80 6.01 21.95 -3.45
N TYR A 81 5.77 22.69 -4.52
CA TYR A 81 5.91 22.14 -5.88
C TYR A 81 7.33 22.36 -6.40
N GLU A 82 7.79 21.44 -7.26
CA GLU A 82 9.10 21.54 -7.92
C GLU A 82 9.28 22.88 -8.63
N ALA A 83 8.25 23.36 -9.34
CA ALA A 83 8.26 24.66 -10.02
C ALA A 83 8.42 25.86 -9.06
N ASP A 84 8.05 25.71 -7.79
CA ASP A 84 8.20 26.77 -6.80
C ASP A 84 9.65 26.93 -6.35
N SER A 85 10.50 25.94 -6.59
CA SER A 85 11.89 25.96 -6.12
C SER A 85 12.66 27.14 -6.68
N VAL A 86 12.50 27.45 -7.97
CA VAL A 86 13.20 28.55 -8.63
C VAL A 86 12.75 29.92 -8.10
N PHE A 87 11.45 30.07 -7.79
CA PHE A 87 10.88 31.35 -7.35
C PHE A 87 11.02 31.58 -5.84
N LEU A 88 10.85 30.53 -5.04
CA LEU A 88 10.79 30.61 -3.57
C LEU A 88 12.15 30.53 -2.87
N ILE A 89 13.24 30.19 -3.59
CA ILE A 89 14.61 30.29 -3.04
C ILE A 89 14.90 31.69 -2.47
N LYS A 90 14.36 32.74 -3.09
CA LYS A 90 14.53 34.14 -2.65
C LYS A 90 13.61 34.56 -1.48
N ARG A 91 12.64 33.73 -1.10
CA ARG A 91 11.62 34.04 -0.06
C ARG A 91 11.54 32.94 1.00
N ARG A 92 12.65 32.72 1.70
CA ARG A 92 12.81 31.64 2.69
C ARG A 92 11.76 31.67 3.81
N ASP A 93 11.44 32.85 4.33
CA ASP A 93 10.43 33.00 5.40
C ASP A 93 9.04 32.50 4.98
N GLN A 94 8.70 32.66 3.70
CA GLN A 94 7.44 32.19 3.15
C GLN A 94 7.42 30.67 2.99
N VAL A 95 8.55 30.09 2.61
CA VAL A 95 8.73 28.63 2.56
C VAL A 95 8.58 28.04 3.95
N GLU A 96 9.25 28.61 4.95
CA GLU A 96 9.13 28.15 6.34
C GLU A 96 7.69 28.22 6.83
N LEU A 97 6.95 29.29 6.51
CA LEU A 97 5.54 29.41 6.86
C LEU A 97 4.68 28.34 6.19
N ILE A 98 4.93 28.02 4.92
CA ILE A 98 4.23 26.93 4.22
C ILE A 98 4.55 25.59 4.90
N LEU A 99 5.81 25.31 5.18
CA LEU A 99 6.23 24.06 5.82
C LEU A 99 5.65 23.92 7.25
N LYS A 100 5.59 25.00 8.04
CA LYS A 100 4.92 25.03 9.36
C LYS A 100 3.42 24.73 9.24
N LYS A 101 2.75 25.28 8.24
CA LYS A 101 1.32 25.00 8.01
C LYS A 101 1.09 23.57 7.49
N SER A 102 1.98 23.07 6.64
CA SER A 102 1.98 21.68 6.20
C SER A 102 2.22 20.72 7.37
N PHE A 103 3.03 21.10 8.35
CA PHE A 103 3.18 20.34 9.59
C PHE A 103 1.85 20.18 10.32
N ILE A 104 1.14 21.28 10.59
CA ILE A 104 -0.17 21.28 11.25
C ILE A 104 -1.16 20.41 10.46
N TYR A 105 -1.16 20.53 9.13
CA TYR A 105 -1.96 19.69 8.25
C TYR A 105 -1.67 18.19 8.49
N ASN A 106 -0.41 17.77 8.50
CA ASN A 106 -0.05 16.37 8.71
C ASN A 106 -0.44 15.89 10.12
N LEU A 107 -0.36 16.73 11.15
CA LEU A 107 -0.78 16.38 12.50
C LEU A 107 -2.30 16.13 12.54
N VAL A 108 -3.09 17.08 12.08
CA VAL A 108 -4.57 16.97 12.06
C VAL A 108 -5.03 15.77 11.23
N PHE A 109 -4.49 15.60 10.02
CA PHE A 109 -4.85 14.45 9.20
C PHE A 109 -4.38 13.12 9.78
N SER A 110 -3.23 13.07 10.47
CA SER A 110 -2.81 11.84 11.14
C SER A 110 -3.76 11.48 12.27
N PHE A 111 -4.24 12.47 13.02
CA PHE A 111 -5.22 12.29 14.09
C PHE A 111 -6.58 11.80 13.57
N LEU A 112 -7.06 12.38 12.46
CA LEU A 112 -8.29 11.93 11.80
C LEU A 112 -8.15 10.52 11.21
N GLU A 113 -7.03 10.24 10.51
CA GLU A 113 -6.76 8.92 9.93
C GLU A 113 -6.70 7.82 11.00
N THR A 114 -6.03 8.07 12.13
CA THR A 114 -6.03 7.10 13.24
C THR A 114 -7.39 7.01 13.91
N GLY A 115 -8.16 8.10 13.96
CA GLY A 115 -9.52 8.09 14.51
C GLY A 115 -10.42 7.11 13.76
N ILE A 116 -10.37 7.12 12.43
CA ILE A 116 -11.10 6.15 11.59
C ILE A 116 -10.68 4.72 11.92
N ILE A 117 -9.38 4.45 12.07
CA ILE A 117 -8.87 3.11 12.39
C ILE A 117 -9.35 2.66 13.78
N ILE A 118 -9.32 3.55 14.78
CA ILE A 118 -9.80 3.25 16.12
C ILE A 118 -11.31 3.00 16.11
N VAL A 119 -12.09 3.79 15.38
CA VAL A 119 -13.53 3.56 15.21
C VAL A 119 -13.80 2.16 14.64
N LEU A 120 -13.05 1.75 13.61
CA LEU A 120 -13.17 0.40 13.06
C LEU A 120 -12.78 -0.70 14.06
N LEU A 121 -11.87 -0.42 14.99
CA LEU A 121 -11.43 -1.35 16.03
C LEU A 121 -12.29 -1.34 17.30
N LEU A 122 -13.20 -0.38 17.47
CA LEU A 122 -14.02 -0.23 18.67
C LEU A 122 -14.72 -1.52 19.13
N PRO A 123 -15.45 -2.27 18.29
CA PRO A 123 -16.14 -3.48 18.76
C PRO A 123 -15.16 -4.50 19.35
N PHE A 124 -13.94 -4.59 18.79
CA PHE A 124 -12.90 -5.47 19.30
C PHE A 124 -12.32 -4.97 20.64
N VAL A 125 -12.05 -3.66 20.76
CA VAL A 125 -11.43 -3.11 21.98
C VAL A 125 -12.41 -3.03 23.15
N ILE A 126 -13.68 -2.70 22.90
CA ILE A 126 -14.67 -2.51 23.96
C ILE A 126 -15.34 -3.83 24.34
N ASN A 127 -15.88 -4.58 23.38
CA ASN A 127 -16.65 -5.78 23.72
C ASN A 127 -15.77 -6.98 24.06
N PHE A 128 -14.66 -7.16 23.32
CA PHE A 128 -13.81 -8.33 23.48
C PHE A 128 -12.70 -8.11 24.49
N LEU A 129 -11.88 -7.06 24.31
CA LEU A 129 -10.83 -6.73 25.28
C LEU A 129 -11.38 -6.11 26.59
N SER A 130 -12.68 -5.79 26.65
CA SER A 130 -13.37 -5.27 27.84
C SER A 130 -12.72 -3.99 28.41
N VAL A 131 -12.23 -3.12 27.54
CA VAL A 131 -11.42 -1.96 27.95
C VAL A 131 -12.27 -0.69 28.07
N SER A 132 -11.92 0.15 29.06
CA SER A 132 -12.57 1.43 29.29
C SER A 132 -12.44 2.43 28.13
N TRP A 133 -13.39 3.35 28.01
CA TRP A 133 -13.33 4.47 27.06
C TRP A 133 -12.09 5.36 27.24
N LEU A 134 -11.58 5.50 28.46
CA LEU A 134 -10.35 6.26 28.71
C LEU A 134 -9.16 5.62 28.00
N SER A 135 -9.04 4.29 28.04
CA SER A 135 -7.99 3.56 27.34
C SER A 135 -8.15 3.63 25.82
N VAL A 136 -9.38 3.71 25.30
CA VAL A 136 -9.64 3.92 23.86
C VAL A 136 -9.11 5.30 23.42
N VAL A 137 -9.37 6.35 24.21
CA VAL A 137 -8.84 7.69 23.94
C VAL A 137 -7.32 7.69 24.03
N ALA A 138 -6.75 7.05 25.06
CA ALA A 138 -5.30 6.93 25.21
C ALA A 138 -4.66 6.19 24.02
N LEU A 139 -5.28 5.10 23.55
CA LEU A 139 -4.87 4.34 22.38
C LEU A 139 -4.91 5.21 21.11
N TRP A 140 -5.98 5.98 20.91
CA TRP A 140 -6.10 6.86 19.75
C TRP A 140 -5.01 7.93 19.72
N VAL A 141 -4.80 8.59 20.85
CA VAL A 141 -3.80 9.64 21.04
C VAL A 141 -2.39 9.09 20.85
N ALA A 142 -2.09 7.93 21.43
CA ALA A 142 -0.80 7.26 21.28
C ALA A 142 -0.55 6.78 19.83
N ALA A 143 -1.56 6.20 19.18
CA ALA A 143 -1.49 5.80 17.77
C ALA A 143 -1.28 6.99 16.84
N ALA A 144 -1.95 8.13 17.09
CA ALA A 144 -1.74 9.37 16.35
C ALA A 144 -0.30 9.87 16.50
N SER A 145 0.24 9.86 17.73
CA SER A 145 1.63 10.22 18.01
C SER A 145 2.62 9.33 17.27
N LEU A 146 2.44 8.01 17.34
CA LEU A 146 3.29 7.04 16.65
C LEU A 146 3.23 7.23 15.12
N ARG A 147 2.04 7.55 14.58
CA ARG A 147 1.86 7.85 13.15
C ARG A 147 2.61 9.10 12.72
N VAL A 148 2.52 10.19 13.47
CA VAL A 148 3.26 11.43 13.16
C VAL A 148 4.77 11.20 13.26
N SER A 149 5.23 10.52 14.30
CA SER A 149 6.64 10.09 14.45
C SER A 149 7.12 9.30 13.24
N GLY A 150 6.34 8.30 12.81
CA GLY A 150 6.65 7.48 11.65
C GLY A 150 6.74 8.30 10.36
N LYS A 151 5.76 9.18 10.10
CA LYS A 151 5.78 10.08 8.94
C LYS A 151 7.05 10.94 8.93
N ALA A 152 7.40 11.53 10.06
CA ALA A 152 8.59 12.37 10.20
C ALA A 152 9.89 11.57 10.01
N ALA A 153 9.99 10.39 10.62
CA ALA A 153 11.17 9.51 10.53
C ALA A 153 11.41 9.03 9.10
N PHE A 154 10.38 8.53 8.41
CA PHE A 154 10.50 8.12 7.01
C PHE A 154 10.91 9.29 6.11
N TYR A 155 10.34 10.46 6.35
CA TYR A 155 10.65 11.65 5.57
C TYR A 155 12.10 12.12 5.79
N PHE A 156 12.55 12.15 7.04
CA PHE A 156 13.92 12.53 7.39
C PHE A 156 14.96 11.59 6.77
N THR A 157 14.73 10.28 6.86
CA THR A 157 15.61 9.27 6.28
C THR A 157 15.70 9.41 4.77
N TRP A 158 14.59 9.74 4.12
CA TRP A 158 14.58 10.04 2.69
C TRP A 158 15.36 11.31 2.34
N LEU A 159 15.31 12.35 3.19
CA LEU A 159 16.07 13.57 2.99
C LEU A 159 17.58 13.38 3.21
N LYS A 160 17.97 12.52 4.17
CA LYS A 160 19.37 12.38 4.59
C LYS A 160 20.12 11.34 3.78
N PHE A 161 19.50 10.20 3.47
CA PHE A 161 20.16 9.05 2.87
C PHE A 161 19.71 8.81 1.43
N LYS A 162 20.61 8.26 0.60
CA LYS A 162 20.33 7.89 -0.79
C LYS A 162 20.80 6.45 -1.05
N GLY A 163 20.30 5.82 -2.10
CA GLY A 163 20.76 4.48 -2.52
C GLY A 163 20.40 3.37 -1.52
N TRP A 164 21.38 2.54 -1.16
CA TRP A 164 21.19 1.36 -0.31
C TRP A 164 21.01 1.74 1.17
N GLU A 165 21.66 2.81 1.64
CA GLU A 165 21.53 3.33 3.01
C GLU A 165 20.10 3.78 3.30
N LEU A 166 19.45 4.40 2.30
CA LEU A 166 18.03 4.75 2.37
C LEU A 166 17.15 3.50 2.56
N GLN A 167 17.45 2.42 1.82
CA GLN A 167 16.67 1.18 1.93
C GLN A 167 16.85 0.55 3.31
N ALA A 168 18.09 0.47 3.79
CA ALA A 168 18.40 -0.04 5.13
C ALA A 168 17.73 0.82 6.22
N GLY A 169 17.81 2.15 6.12
CA GLY A 169 17.18 3.06 7.07
C GLY A 169 15.66 2.98 7.07
N VAL A 170 15.02 2.86 5.90
CA VAL A 170 13.56 2.68 5.80
C VAL A 170 13.14 1.34 6.40
N ILE A 171 13.89 0.25 6.17
CA ILE A 171 13.61 -1.06 6.76
C ILE A 171 13.79 -1.02 8.27
N ALA A 172 14.88 -0.43 8.77
CA ALA A 172 15.16 -0.29 10.19
C ALA A 172 14.07 0.52 10.91
N ILE A 173 13.62 1.63 10.32
CA ILE A 173 12.51 2.43 10.86
C ILE A 173 11.20 1.66 10.82
N ALA A 174 10.92 0.93 9.73
CA ALA A 174 9.71 0.13 9.64
C ALA A 174 9.67 -0.95 10.75
N ILE A 175 10.77 -1.67 10.95
CA ILE A 175 10.91 -2.66 12.03
C ILE A 175 10.78 -1.99 13.39
N GLY A 176 11.48 -0.87 13.62
CA GLY A 176 11.43 -0.13 14.87
C GLY A 176 10.01 0.36 15.20
N LEU A 177 9.25 0.84 14.23
CA LEU A 177 7.86 1.27 14.40
C LEU A 177 6.92 0.09 14.69
N ILE A 178 7.15 -1.06 14.06
CA ILE A 178 6.39 -2.29 14.37
C ILE A 178 6.65 -2.69 15.82
N ILE A 179 7.93 -2.79 16.22
CA ILE A 179 8.31 -3.18 17.58
C ILE A 179 7.76 -2.18 18.60
N ALA A 180 7.84 -0.87 18.31
CA ALA A 180 7.33 0.18 19.19
C ALA A 180 5.79 0.19 19.32
N ALA A 181 5.05 -0.29 18.32
CA ALA A 181 3.59 -0.31 18.38
C ALA A 181 3.08 -1.25 19.49
N PHE A 182 3.73 -2.39 19.72
CA PHE A 182 3.32 -3.35 20.75
C PHE A 182 3.31 -2.76 22.17
N PRO A 183 4.42 -2.25 22.73
CA PRO A 183 4.42 -1.67 24.07
C PRO A 183 3.53 -0.44 24.16
N VAL A 184 3.40 0.36 23.09
CA VAL A 184 2.51 1.53 23.06
C VAL A 184 1.05 1.12 23.20
N VAL A 185 0.60 0.10 22.45
CA VAL A 185 -0.77 -0.42 22.56
C VAL A 185 -0.99 -1.04 23.93
N TRP A 186 -0.08 -1.88 24.40
CA TRP A 186 -0.18 -2.49 25.73
C TRP A 186 -0.32 -1.42 26.83
N LEU A 187 0.57 -0.42 26.84
CA LEU A 187 0.49 0.69 27.80
C LEU A 187 -0.84 1.45 27.69
N SER A 188 -1.34 1.69 26.48
CA SER A 188 -2.60 2.43 26.30
C SER A 188 -3.83 1.68 26.81
N LEU A 189 -3.82 0.34 26.77
CA LEU A 189 -4.93 -0.47 27.22
C LEU A 189 -4.93 -0.62 28.74
N TYR A 190 -3.77 -0.94 29.33
CA TYR A 190 -3.66 -1.30 30.75
C TYR A 190 -3.24 -0.15 31.67
N VAL A 191 -2.50 0.84 31.16
CA VAL A 191 -1.98 1.98 31.94
C VAL A 191 -2.16 3.29 31.15
N PRO A 192 -3.42 3.74 30.93
CA PRO A 192 -3.73 4.80 29.95
C PRO A 192 -3.04 6.14 30.22
N LEU A 193 -2.77 6.46 31.50
CA LEU A 193 -2.00 7.66 31.88
C LEU A 193 -0.55 7.58 31.40
N ALA A 194 0.10 6.42 31.47
CA ALA A 194 1.46 6.22 30.99
C ALA A 194 1.55 6.27 29.46
N ALA A 195 0.46 5.98 28.74
CA ALA A 195 0.40 6.09 27.29
C ALA A 195 0.43 7.54 26.77
N MET A 196 0.43 8.55 27.65
CA MET A 196 0.74 9.94 27.29
C MET A 196 2.24 10.18 27.09
N LEU A 197 3.12 9.31 27.61
CA LEU A 197 4.58 9.44 27.47
C LEU A 197 5.06 9.49 26.00
N PRO A 198 4.59 8.63 25.08
CA PRO A 198 4.90 8.76 23.66
C PRO A 198 4.54 10.11 23.05
N LEU A 199 3.50 10.78 23.56
CA LEU A 199 3.06 12.09 23.08
C LEU A 199 3.97 13.20 23.60
N ILE A 200 4.41 13.09 24.86
CA ILE A 200 5.40 13.98 25.46
C ILE A 200 6.74 13.84 24.72
N ILE A 201 7.17 12.60 24.44
CA ILE A 201 8.40 12.31 23.69
C ILE A 201 8.30 12.86 22.26
N LEU A 202 7.17 12.68 21.58
CA LEU A 202 6.91 13.30 20.29
C LEU A 202 7.03 14.82 20.39
N MET A 203 6.33 15.46 21.33
CA MET A 203 6.37 16.91 21.52
C MET A 203 7.79 17.44 21.83
N ALA A 204 8.62 16.66 22.51
CA ALA A 204 10.00 17.03 22.84
C ALA A 204 10.97 16.90 21.64
N ILE A 205 10.86 15.81 20.87
CA ILE A 205 11.78 15.50 19.76
C ILE A 205 11.45 16.32 18.50
N LEU A 206 10.17 16.62 18.31
CA LEU A 206 9.65 17.17 17.08
C LEU A 206 10.16 18.60 16.77
N PRO A 207 10.30 19.54 17.72
CA PRO A 207 10.95 20.83 17.50
C PRO A 207 12.39 20.73 17.00
N VAL A 208 13.14 19.74 17.51
CA VAL A 208 14.54 19.48 17.11
C VAL A 208 14.61 18.95 15.67
N LEU A 209 13.72 18.02 15.32
CA LEU A 209 13.61 17.50 13.95
C LEU A 209 13.15 18.58 12.95
N LEU A 210 12.24 19.45 13.39
CA LEU A 210 11.72 20.56 12.59
C LEU A 210 12.79 21.61 12.29
N LYS A 211 13.57 22.03 13.30
CA LYS A 211 14.59 23.07 13.17
C LYS A 211 15.76 22.66 12.25
N ASN A 212 16.18 21.40 12.32
CA ASN A 212 17.40 20.96 11.65
C ASN A 212 17.18 20.37 10.23
N SER A 213 15.94 20.16 9.78
CA SER A 213 15.73 19.54 8.45
C SER A 213 14.36 19.74 7.81
N LEU A 214 13.25 19.52 8.53
CA LEU A 214 11.92 19.42 7.92
C LEU A 214 11.35 20.77 7.48
N LEU A 215 11.75 21.85 8.17
CA LEU A 215 11.36 23.22 7.85
C LEU A 215 12.47 24.00 7.12
N SER A 216 13.59 23.34 6.83
CA SER A 216 14.76 24.03 6.26
C SER A 216 14.50 24.45 4.82
N ALA A 217 14.46 25.77 4.58
CA ALA A 217 14.37 26.33 3.23
C ALA A 217 15.61 26.04 2.36
N GLY A 218 16.68 25.45 2.91
CA GLY A 218 17.83 25.00 2.13
C GLY A 218 17.57 23.77 1.23
N ARG A 219 16.48 23.03 1.47
CA ARG A 219 16.16 21.76 0.77
C ARG A 219 14.89 21.81 -0.07
N ILE A 220 14.53 23.00 -0.56
CA ILE A 220 13.28 23.24 -1.32
C ILE A 220 13.13 22.28 -2.52
N LEU A 221 14.21 22.03 -3.25
CA LEU A 221 14.20 21.11 -4.40
C LEU A 221 13.82 19.69 -4.00
N ASP A 222 14.41 19.16 -2.92
CA ASP A 222 14.11 17.82 -2.42
C ASP A 222 12.64 17.71 -1.97
N HIS A 223 12.13 18.74 -1.29
CA HIS A 223 10.71 18.81 -0.91
C HIS A 223 9.79 18.79 -2.15
N GLY A 224 10.13 19.53 -3.21
CA GLY A 224 9.38 19.59 -4.46
C GLY A 224 9.37 18.28 -5.25
N LEU A 225 10.53 17.61 -5.35
CA LEU A 225 10.66 16.31 -6.00
C LEU A 225 9.82 15.24 -5.28
N LYS A 226 9.83 15.25 -3.95
CA LYS A 226 9.05 14.29 -3.16
C LYS A 226 7.55 14.50 -3.32
N GLU A 227 7.11 15.75 -3.35
CA GLU A 227 5.71 16.10 -3.54
C GLU A 227 5.21 15.68 -4.94
N ARG A 228 6.04 15.85 -5.99
CA ARG A 228 5.75 15.34 -7.33
C ARG A 228 5.59 13.82 -7.37
N GLU A 229 6.45 13.10 -6.65
CA GLU A 229 6.34 11.64 -6.49
C GLU A 229 4.99 11.27 -5.87
N TYR A 230 4.57 11.98 -4.80
CA TYR A 230 3.29 11.73 -4.16
C TYR A 230 2.10 12.05 -5.05
N LYS A 231 2.13 13.18 -5.75
CA LYS A 231 1.05 13.60 -6.67
C LYS A 231 0.85 12.59 -7.81
N THR A 232 1.93 12.09 -8.38
CA THR A 232 1.91 11.16 -9.53
C THR A 232 1.72 9.69 -9.13
N ARG A 233 1.68 9.37 -7.84
CA ARG A 233 1.63 7.98 -7.37
C ARG A 233 0.39 7.23 -7.84
N LEU A 234 -0.78 7.84 -7.73
CA LEU A 234 -2.04 7.18 -8.07
C LEU A 234 -2.08 6.86 -9.57
N ILE A 235 -1.71 7.84 -10.40
CA ILE A 235 -1.48 7.67 -11.85
C ILE A 235 -0.52 6.52 -12.10
N LYS A 236 0.67 6.54 -11.49
CA LYS A 236 1.66 5.46 -11.66
C LYS A 236 1.12 4.08 -11.29
N LYS A 237 0.25 3.98 -10.27
CA LYS A 237 -0.39 2.71 -9.89
C LYS A 237 -1.49 2.27 -10.85
N MET A 238 -2.26 3.21 -11.40
CA MET A 238 -3.31 2.90 -12.37
C MET A 238 -2.71 2.48 -13.71
N PHE A 239 -1.68 3.21 -14.16
CA PHE A 239 -1.01 2.93 -15.42
C PHE A 239 0.06 1.84 -15.33
N SER A 240 0.53 1.42 -14.16
CA SER A 240 1.42 0.25 -14.07
C SER A 240 0.75 -1.05 -14.52
N MET A 241 -0.57 -1.06 -14.66
CA MET A 241 -1.36 -2.16 -15.23
C MET A 241 -1.90 -1.85 -16.63
N SER A 242 -1.68 -0.64 -17.16
CA SER A 242 -2.16 -0.30 -18.50
C SER A 242 -1.22 -0.89 -19.54
N TYR A 243 -1.81 -1.63 -20.49
CA TYR A 243 -1.10 -2.20 -21.64
C TYR A 243 -0.54 -1.11 -22.57
N GLU A 244 -1.15 0.08 -22.60
CA GLU A 244 -0.87 1.11 -23.62
C GLU A 244 0.13 2.18 -23.15
N VAL A 245 0.38 2.28 -21.84
CA VAL A 245 1.29 3.30 -21.30
C VAL A 245 2.60 2.64 -20.94
N ASP A 246 3.59 2.79 -21.82
CA ASP A 246 4.98 2.56 -21.48
C ASP A 246 5.35 3.49 -20.33
N THR A 247 5.28 3.00 -19.09
CA THR A 247 6.19 3.55 -18.09
C THR A 247 7.57 3.26 -18.63
N PRO A 248 8.39 4.29 -18.96
CA PRO A 248 9.73 4.05 -19.48
C PRO A 248 10.38 3.07 -18.50
N PRO A 249 10.99 1.97 -18.99
CA PRO A 249 11.60 0.99 -18.12
C PRO A 249 12.45 1.80 -17.16
N ARG A 250 12.14 1.72 -15.85
CA ARG A 250 13.00 2.36 -14.85
C ARG A 250 14.39 1.92 -15.24
N ALA A 251 15.23 2.84 -15.66
CA ALA A 251 16.59 2.56 -16.09
C ALA A 251 17.35 2.04 -14.87
N LYS A 252 17.09 0.80 -14.52
CA LYS A 252 17.82 0.02 -13.56
C LYS A 252 18.97 -0.49 -14.40
N THR A 253 20.04 0.28 -14.35
CA THR A 253 21.44 -0.10 -14.56
C THR A 253 21.82 -1.30 -13.69
N ARG A 254 21.11 -2.43 -13.82
CA ARG A 254 21.48 -3.68 -13.17
C ARG A 254 21.97 -4.62 -14.24
N SER A 255 23.30 -4.76 -14.31
CA SER A 255 23.99 -5.58 -15.32
C SER A 255 23.71 -7.08 -15.21
N LYS A 256 23.13 -7.55 -14.09
CA LYS A 256 22.77 -8.97 -13.87
C LYS A 256 21.39 -9.12 -13.21
N PRO A 257 20.47 -9.92 -13.79
CA PRO A 257 19.19 -10.22 -13.16
C PRO A 257 19.41 -11.16 -11.96
N TRP A 258 18.63 -10.95 -10.89
CA TRP A 258 18.75 -11.74 -9.65
C TRP A 258 18.27 -13.18 -9.83
N LEU A 259 17.23 -13.39 -10.64
CA LEU A 259 16.74 -14.70 -11.06
C LEU A 259 17.23 -14.99 -12.48
N PHE A 260 17.73 -16.21 -12.70
CA PHE A 260 18.20 -16.68 -14.01
C PHE A 260 19.41 -15.92 -14.58
N GLY A 261 20.33 -15.43 -13.73
CA GLY A 261 21.57 -14.73 -14.16
C GLY A 261 22.53 -15.58 -15.01
N TYR A 262 22.48 -16.90 -14.86
CA TYR A 262 23.26 -17.89 -15.60
C TYR A 262 22.37 -18.95 -16.27
N SER A 263 21.09 -18.64 -16.52
CA SER A 263 20.12 -19.72 -16.83
C SER A 263 20.42 -20.41 -18.15
N GLN A 264 20.82 -21.67 -18.03
CA GLN A 264 20.72 -22.69 -19.07
C GLN A 264 19.24 -22.88 -19.48
N LYS A 265 19.02 -23.69 -20.51
CA LYS A 265 17.66 -24.06 -20.95
C LYS A 265 16.89 -24.71 -19.79
N ILE A 266 15.70 -24.21 -19.46
CA ILE A 266 14.82 -24.81 -18.43
C ILE A 266 14.27 -26.13 -18.98
N PHE A 267 13.89 -26.15 -20.25
CA PHE A 267 13.48 -27.37 -20.93
C PHE A 267 14.63 -27.91 -21.79
N LYS A 268 15.07 -29.15 -21.53
CA LYS A 268 16.18 -29.79 -22.24
C LYS A 268 15.89 -29.99 -23.73
N ASN A 269 14.63 -30.29 -24.08
CA ASN A 269 14.17 -30.38 -25.46
C ASN A 269 13.35 -29.13 -25.77
N ALA A 270 13.80 -28.32 -26.73
CA ALA A 270 13.15 -27.06 -27.06
C ALA A 270 12.23 -27.25 -28.27
N GLY A 271 11.07 -27.88 -28.07
CA GLY A 271 9.96 -27.71 -28.99
C GLY A 271 9.50 -26.23 -29.00
N PRO A 272 8.86 -25.72 -30.07
CA PRO A 272 8.41 -24.32 -30.14
C PRO A 272 7.55 -23.90 -28.95
N GLN A 273 6.76 -24.82 -28.40
CA GLN A 273 5.92 -24.63 -27.21
C GLN A 273 6.76 -24.44 -25.94
N GLN A 274 7.75 -25.32 -25.71
CA GLN A 274 8.60 -25.27 -24.53
C GLN A 274 9.52 -24.06 -24.54
N ALA A 275 10.01 -23.65 -25.71
CA ALA A 275 10.79 -22.44 -25.87
C ALA A 275 9.98 -21.17 -25.55
N LEU A 276 8.72 -21.09 -26.01
CA LEU A 276 7.82 -19.98 -25.69
C LEU A 276 7.44 -19.96 -24.20
N ALA A 277 7.14 -21.13 -23.61
CA ALA A 277 6.87 -21.26 -22.19
C ALA A 277 8.06 -20.80 -21.34
N GLU A 278 9.28 -21.19 -21.72
CA GLU A 278 10.51 -20.79 -21.04
C GLU A 278 10.76 -19.30 -21.13
N LEU A 279 10.55 -18.70 -22.30
CA LEU A 279 10.70 -17.26 -22.50
C LEU A 279 9.71 -16.49 -21.62
N PHE A 280 8.45 -16.92 -21.58
CA PHE A 280 7.41 -16.33 -20.74
C PHE A 280 7.77 -16.42 -19.24
N ILE A 281 8.12 -17.62 -18.75
CA ILE A 281 8.52 -17.84 -17.36
C ILE A 281 9.72 -16.95 -17.00
N LYS A 282 10.77 -16.95 -17.84
CA LYS A 282 12.00 -16.20 -17.54
C LYS A 282 11.76 -14.69 -17.56
N HIS A 283 10.98 -14.18 -18.51
CA HIS A 283 10.68 -12.75 -18.60
C HIS A 283 9.95 -12.28 -17.35
N TYR A 284 8.88 -12.99 -16.97
CA TYR A 284 8.01 -12.54 -15.91
C TYR A 284 8.47 -12.93 -14.49
N ALA A 285 9.22 -14.03 -14.32
CA ALA A 285 9.88 -14.30 -13.06
C ALA A 285 10.98 -13.26 -12.73
N ARG A 286 11.55 -12.60 -13.75
CA ARG A 286 12.48 -11.49 -13.55
C ARG A 286 11.78 -10.17 -13.25
N ASP A 287 10.51 -10.04 -13.65
CA ASP A 287 9.68 -8.91 -13.27
C ASP A 287 9.08 -9.10 -11.87
N ARG A 288 9.59 -8.30 -10.93
CA ARG A 288 9.14 -8.34 -9.54
C ARG A 288 7.71 -7.87 -9.40
N GLU A 289 7.28 -6.90 -10.21
CA GLU A 289 5.94 -6.34 -10.08
C GLU A 289 4.90 -7.42 -10.37
N PHE A 290 5.08 -8.15 -11.46
CA PHE A 290 4.26 -9.31 -11.79
C PHE A 290 4.26 -10.39 -10.71
N THR A 291 5.43 -10.83 -10.27
CA THR A 291 5.54 -11.91 -9.27
C THR A 291 4.77 -11.54 -8.00
N TYR A 292 4.87 -10.27 -7.57
CA TYR A 292 4.09 -9.77 -6.44
C TYR A 292 2.58 -9.71 -6.70
N HIS A 293 2.13 -9.41 -7.92
CA HIS A 293 0.71 -9.42 -8.26
C HIS A 293 0.10 -10.81 -8.14
N ILE A 294 0.73 -11.84 -8.73
CA ILE A 294 0.24 -13.23 -8.59
C ILE A 294 0.26 -13.68 -7.14
N MET A 295 1.35 -13.41 -6.41
CA MET A 295 1.44 -13.78 -4.99
C MET A 295 0.33 -13.12 -4.15
N ARG A 296 -0.07 -11.88 -4.47
CA ARG A 296 -1.18 -11.21 -3.78
C ARG A 296 -2.53 -11.85 -4.07
N PHE A 297 -2.79 -12.28 -5.31
CA PHE A 297 -4.04 -12.95 -5.62
C PHE A 297 -4.14 -14.31 -4.92
N PHE A 298 -3.07 -15.12 -4.94
CA PHE A 298 -3.03 -16.39 -4.20
C PHE A 298 -3.12 -16.16 -2.69
N GLY A 299 -2.37 -15.20 -2.16
CA GLY A 299 -2.41 -14.84 -0.75
C GLY A 299 -3.79 -14.35 -0.31
N ALA A 300 -4.50 -13.58 -1.15
CA ALA A 300 -5.86 -13.13 -0.89
C ALA A 300 -6.86 -14.29 -0.90
N ALA A 301 -6.72 -15.24 -1.83
CA ALA A 301 -7.58 -16.43 -1.87
C ALA A 301 -7.39 -17.30 -0.63
N GLY A 302 -6.14 -17.57 -0.23
CA GLY A 302 -5.83 -18.29 1.00
C GLY A 302 -6.34 -17.57 2.25
N ALA A 303 -6.10 -16.26 2.36
CA ALA A 303 -6.56 -15.46 3.49
C ALA A 303 -8.10 -15.42 3.59
N SER A 304 -8.81 -15.34 2.46
CA SER A 304 -10.27 -15.28 2.46
C SER A 304 -10.94 -16.52 3.08
N GLY A 305 -10.26 -17.67 3.08
CA GLY A 305 -10.77 -18.89 3.73
C GLY A 305 -10.85 -18.77 5.25
N PHE A 306 -10.06 -17.89 5.86
CA PHE A 306 -10.13 -17.65 7.30
C PHE A 306 -11.22 -16.63 7.68
N PHE A 307 -11.48 -15.66 6.81
CA PHE A 307 -12.37 -14.52 7.14
C PHE A 307 -13.81 -14.73 6.71
N VAL A 308 -14.10 -15.67 5.82
CA VAL A 308 -15.43 -15.89 5.25
C VAL A 308 -15.99 -17.21 5.80
N PRO A 309 -16.93 -17.17 6.76
CA PRO A 309 -17.52 -18.38 7.34
C PRO A 309 -18.50 -19.09 6.40
N SER A 310 -18.99 -18.38 5.38
CA SER A 310 -19.94 -18.94 4.41
C SER A 310 -19.21 -19.63 3.27
N GLY A 311 -19.42 -20.94 3.11
CA GLY A 311 -18.81 -21.69 2.01
C GLY A 311 -19.17 -21.18 0.62
N TRP A 312 -20.41 -20.72 0.41
CA TRP A 312 -20.82 -20.12 -0.87
C TRP A 312 -20.15 -18.76 -1.10
N GLY A 313 -20.06 -17.93 -0.08
CA GLY A 313 -19.36 -16.65 -0.15
C GLY A 313 -17.87 -16.83 -0.47
N TYR A 314 -17.25 -17.84 0.12
CA TYR A 314 -15.85 -18.19 -0.14
C TYR A 314 -15.62 -18.63 -1.59
N LEU A 315 -16.46 -19.53 -2.11
CA LEU A 315 -16.36 -20.00 -3.51
C LEU A 315 -16.47 -18.86 -4.53
N ILE A 316 -17.37 -17.90 -4.30
CA ILE A 316 -17.53 -16.72 -5.16
C ILE A 316 -16.25 -15.88 -5.16
N ILE A 317 -15.67 -15.63 -3.98
CA ILE A 317 -14.43 -14.84 -3.85
C ILE A 317 -13.25 -15.54 -4.52
N VAL A 318 -13.05 -16.83 -4.27
CA VAL A 318 -11.97 -17.62 -4.87
C VAL A 318 -12.10 -17.66 -6.38
N SER A 319 -13.31 -17.85 -6.90
CA SER A 319 -13.59 -17.85 -8.34
C SER A 319 -13.34 -16.48 -8.98
N PHE A 320 -13.71 -15.40 -8.31
CA PHE A 320 -13.43 -14.04 -8.78
C PHE A 320 -11.92 -13.75 -8.83
N LEU A 321 -11.16 -14.15 -7.81
CA LEU A 321 -9.70 -13.99 -7.79
C LEU A 321 -9.01 -14.85 -8.86
N ALA A 322 -9.49 -16.08 -9.05
CA ALA A 322 -9.03 -17.00 -10.09
C ALA A 322 -9.24 -16.39 -11.49
N PHE A 323 -10.44 -15.86 -11.76
CA PHE A 323 -10.73 -15.12 -12.98
C PHE A 323 -9.82 -13.91 -13.16
N GLY A 324 -9.62 -13.11 -12.11
CA GLY A 324 -8.71 -11.97 -12.10
C GLY A 324 -7.29 -12.36 -12.51
N THR A 325 -6.75 -13.47 -12.00
CA THR A 325 -5.42 -13.94 -12.40
C THR A 325 -5.33 -14.38 -13.85
N VAL A 326 -6.37 -15.02 -14.39
CA VAL A 326 -6.40 -15.40 -15.81
C VAL A 326 -6.43 -14.16 -16.71
N MET A 327 -7.17 -13.13 -16.32
CA MET A 327 -7.20 -11.86 -17.06
C MET A 327 -5.83 -11.17 -17.06
N VAL A 328 -5.17 -11.10 -15.90
CA VAL A 328 -3.82 -10.54 -15.77
C VAL A 328 -2.82 -11.31 -16.64
N LEU A 329 -2.83 -12.65 -16.59
CA LEU A 329 -1.99 -13.48 -17.46
C LEU A 329 -2.28 -13.25 -18.94
N GLY A 330 -3.55 -13.08 -19.31
CA GLY A 330 -3.97 -12.78 -20.67
C GLY A 330 -3.36 -11.47 -21.19
N GLN A 331 -3.42 -10.40 -20.39
CA GLN A 331 -2.83 -9.11 -20.74
C GLN A 331 -1.31 -9.21 -20.91
N MET A 332 -0.64 -10.01 -20.09
CA MET A 332 0.80 -10.21 -20.18
C MET A 332 1.21 -10.99 -21.42
N TRP A 333 0.49 -12.05 -21.75
CA TRP A 333 0.72 -12.75 -23.00
C TRP A 333 0.58 -11.83 -24.21
N ALA A 334 -0.34 -10.86 -24.14
CA ALA A 334 -0.43 -9.81 -25.17
C ALA A 334 0.80 -8.88 -25.15
N GLN A 335 1.23 -8.40 -23.98
CA GLN A 335 2.40 -7.50 -23.88
C GLN A 335 3.66 -8.14 -24.44
N LEU A 336 3.96 -9.38 -24.04
CA LEU A 336 5.14 -10.10 -24.48
C LEU A 336 5.16 -10.34 -26.00
N ILE A 337 4.00 -10.51 -26.62
CA ILE A 337 3.90 -10.85 -28.04
C ILE A 337 3.84 -9.62 -28.92
N ASP A 338 3.09 -8.60 -28.51
CA ASP A 338 2.82 -7.43 -29.32
C ASP A 338 3.88 -6.33 -29.14
N GLN A 339 4.48 -6.20 -27.96
CA GLN A 339 5.44 -5.12 -27.68
C GLN A 339 6.91 -5.53 -27.89
N HIS A 340 7.22 -6.83 -27.88
CA HIS A 340 8.59 -7.29 -28.17
C HIS A 340 8.75 -7.69 -29.63
N ALA A 341 9.80 -7.17 -30.28
CA ALA A 341 10.13 -7.43 -31.68
C ALA A 341 10.27 -8.93 -32.05
N ILE A 342 10.52 -9.78 -31.06
CA ILE A 342 10.62 -11.25 -31.22
C ILE A 342 9.22 -11.91 -31.20
N GLY A 343 8.26 -11.33 -30.47
CA GLY A 343 6.94 -11.89 -30.20
C GLY A 343 6.00 -11.94 -31.40
N GLY A 344 6.06 -10.94 -32.28
CA GLY A 344 5.20 -10.85 -33.47
C GLY A 344 5.29 -12.07 -34.39
N LYS A 345 6.46 -12.73 -34.47
CA LYS A 345 6.68 -13.95 -35.27
C LYS A 345 5.98 -15.21 -34.72
N TYR A 346 5.52 -15.16 -33.48
CA TYR A 346 4.89 -16.29 -32.79
C TYR A 346 3.39 -16.11 -32.57
N LYS A 347 2.83 -14.94 -32.90
CA LYS A 347 1.42 -14.58 -32.71
C LYS A 347 0.45 -15.51 -33.46
N THR A 348 0.86 -16.02 -34.61
CA THR A 348 0.04 -16.89 -35.49
C THR A 348 0.34 -18.38 -35.34
N LYS A 349 1.28 -18.77 -34.46
CA LYS A 349 1.64 -20.18 -34.29
C LYS A 349 0.72 -20.86 -33.28
N ASP A 350 0.22 -22.05 -33.59
CA ASP A 350 -0.57 -22.89 -32.68
C ASP A 350 0.13 -23.16 -31.34
N ALA A 351 1.47 -23.15 -31.36
CA ALA A 351 2.29 -23.29 -30.17
C ALA A 351 1.96 -22.22 -29.11
N TYR A 352 1.67 -20.98 -29.51
CA TYR A 352 1.29 -19.90 -28.59
C TYR A 352 -0.04 -20.20 -27.89
N PHE A 353 -1.09 -20.53 -28.65
CA PHE A 353 -2.42 -20.79 -28.08
C PHE A 353 -2.43 -21.99 -27.14
N LYS A 354 -1.70 -23.06 -27.50
CA LYS A 354 -1.55 -24.26 -26.66
C LYS A 354 -0.85 -23.93 -25.34
N VAL A 355 0.27 -23.21 -25.39
CA VAL A 355 1.04 -22.83 -24.19
C VAL A 355 0.22 -21.89 -23.31
N ARG A 356 -0.42 -20.86 -23.87
CA ARG A 356 -1.27 -19.93 -23.12
C ARG A 356 -2.39 -20.65 -22.37
N ARG A 357 -3.04 -21.63 -23.01
CA ARG A 357 -4.07 -22.45 -22.35
C ARG A 357 -3.50 -23.25 -21.18
N ILE A 358 -2.33 -23.88 -21.36
CA ILE A 358 -1.66 -24.63 -20.29
C ILE A 358 -1.35 -23.73 -19.09
N PHE A 359 -0.80 -22.53 -19.30
CA PHE A 359 -0.51 -21.59 -18.21
C PHE A 359 -1.78 -21.14 -17.48
N ASN A 360 -2.86 -20.85 -18.21
CA ASN A 360 -4.13 -20.50 -17.59
C ASN A 360 -4.63 -21.62 -16.67
N VAL A 361 -4.54 -22.89 -17.10
CA VAL A 361 -4.94 -24.04 -16.29
C VAL A 361 -4.03 -24.20 -15.05
N ILE A 362 -2.71 -24.11 -15.22
CA ILE A 362 -1.75 -24.25 -14.12
C ILE A 362 -2.01 -23.21 -13.02
N VAL A 363 -2.34 -21.96 -13.39
CA VAL A 363 -2.60 -20.90 -12.42
C VAL A 363 -3.94 -21.07 -11.70
N MET A 364 -4.88 -21.88 -12.23
CA MET A 364 -6.11 -22.23 -11.52
C MET A 364 -5.88 -23.26 -10.41
N VAL A 365 -4.83 -24.10 -10.50
CA VAL A 365 -4.60 -25.20 -9.55
C VAL A 365 -4.56 -24.76 -8.09
N PRO A 366 -3.83 -23.69 -7.69
CA PRO A 366 -3.83 -23.22 -6.31
C PRO A 366 -5.21 -22.84 -5.78
N TYR A 367 -6.08 -22.26 -6.61
CA TYR A 367 -7.44 -21.89 -6.22
C TYR A 367 -8.34 -23.10 -6.01
N LEU A 368 -8.18 -24.14 -6.84
CA LEU A 368 -8.88 -25.41 -6.64
C LEU A 368 -8.43 -26.09 -5.35
N VAL A 369 -7.13 -26.09 -5.06
CA VAL A 369 -6.60 -26.59 -3.79
C VAL A 369 -7.18 -25.83 -2.61
N PHE A 370 -7.20 -24.50 -2.66
CA PHE A 370 -7.82 -23.68 -1.60
C PHE A 370 -9.31 -23.95 -1.44
N ALA A 371 -10.06 -24.12 -2.53
CA ALA A 371 -11.47 -24.50 -2.49
C ALA A 371 -11.66 -25.86 -1.81
N VAL A 372 -10.91 -26.89 -2.21
CA VAL A 372 -11.03 -28.24 -1.62
C VAL A 372 -10.65 -28.22 -0.14
N VAL A 373 -9.55 -27.58 0.24
CA VAL A 373 -9.07 -27.52 1.63
C VAL A 373 -10.05 -26.79 2.55
N TYR A 374 -10.86 -25.87 2.03
CA TYR A 374 -11.86 -25.18 2.84
C TYR A 374 -13.08 -26.06 3.19
N PHE A 375 -13.46 -27.00 2.31
CA PHE A 375 -14.63 -27.86 2.50
C PHE A 375 -14.31 -29.23 3.12
N VAL A 376 -13.02 -29.56 3.24
CA VAL A 376 -12.50 -30.72 3.99
C VAL A 376 -12.16 -30.26 5.40
#